data_AF-A0A965MU68-F1
#
_entry.id   AF-A0A965MU68-F1
#
_cell.length_a   1.000
_cell.length_b   1.000
_cell.length_c   1.000
_cell.angle_alpha   90.00
_cell.angle_beta   90.00
_cell.angle_gamma   90.00
#
_symmetry.space_group_name_H-M   'P 1'
#
loop_
_entity.id
_entity.type
_entity.pdbx_description
1 polymer ?
#
loop_
_entity_poly.entity_id
_entity_poly.type
_entity_poly.pdbx_seq_one_letter_code
_entity_poly.pdbx_strand_id
1 'polypeptide(L)' 'MIGMGIGISTAAAPPNTELLVNQVIAVVATFAFSFVVTYAVARVLNATMGIRVSPEDELAGLDQSQHAEAAYQA' A
#
# COMPACT_ATOMS: atom_id res chain seq x y z
N MET A 1 29.03 -11.73 -6.86
CA MET A 1 28.23 -10.50 -7.12
C MET A 1 26.90 -10.51 -6.35
N ILE A 2 26.91 -10.78 -5.05
CA ILE A 2 25.76 -10.51 -4.17
C ILE A 2 26.32 -9.64 -3.05
N GLY A 3 26.48 -8.36 -3.37
CA GLY A 3 27.16 -7.36 -2.56
C GLY A 3 26.21 -6.28 -2.08
N MET A 4 25.15 -6.66 -1.36
CA MET A 4 24.34 -5.72 -0.61
C MET A 4 24.23 -6.24 0.82
N GLY A 5 25.14 -5.76 1.67
CA GLY A 5 25.21 -6.12 3.08
C GLY A 5 23.94 -5.74 3.81
N ILE A 6 23.17 -6.74 4.21
CA ILE A 6 22.12 -6.57 5.20
C ILE A 6 22.86 -6.38 6.53
N GLY A 7 23.04 -5.13 6.96
CA GLY A 7 23.76 -4.75 8.18
C GLY A 7 23.06 -5.16 9.48
N ILE A 8 22.75 -6.44 9.64
CA ILE A 8 22.24 -6.99 10.89
C ILE A 8 23.44 -7.16 11.82
N SER A 9 23.76 -6.14 12.62
CA SER A 9 24.69 -6.30 13.73
C SER A 9 24.02 -7.22 14.76
N THR A 10 24.58 -8.40 14.95
CA THR A 10 24.19 -9.34 16.00
C THR A 10 24.22 -8.65 17.36
N ALA A 11 23.16 -8.81 18.15
CA ALA A 11 22.89 -8.10 19.41
C ALA A 11 23.92 -8.41 20.54
N ALA A 12 25.14 -7.89 20.42
CA ALA A 12 26.19 -8.00 21.44
C ALA A 12 27.14 -6.77 21.45
N ALA A 13 26.64 -5.57 21.17
CA ALA A 13 27.44 -4.33 21.17
C ALA A 13 26.70 -3.18 21.90
N PRO A 14 27.44 -2.22 22.51
CA PRO A 14 26.87 -1.04 23.19
C PRO A 14 25.97 -0.21 22.24
N PRO A 15 25.10 0.68 22.76
CA PRO A 15 24.12 1.42 21.95
C PRO A 15 24.78 2.10 20.74
N ASN A 16 24.51 1.56 19.56
CA ASN A 16 25.07 2.00 18.30
C ASN A 16 24.07 2.91 17.58
N THR A 17 24.11 4.20 17.93
CA THR A 17 23.23 5.25 17.38
C THR A 17 23.18 5.25 15.85
N GLU A 18 24.25 4.84 15.17
CA GLU A 18 24.27 4.71 13.71
C GLU A 18 23.26 3.69 13.16
N LEU A 19 23.02 2.57 13.85
CA LEU A 19 22.00 1.61 13.39
C LEU A 19 20.60 2.20 13.51
N LEU A 20 20.30 2.87 14.61
CA LEU A 20 19.00 3.51 14.80
C LEU A 20 18.72 4.54 13.69
N VAL A 21 19.71 5.35 13.33
CA VAL A 21 19.59 6.31 12.23
C VAL A 21 19.33 5.60 10.89
N ASN A 22 20.10 4.55 10.57
CA ASN A 22 19.91 3.81 9.32
C ASN A 22 18.54 3.13 9.22
N GLN A 23 18.03 2.57 10.32
CA GLN A 23 16.71 1.96 10.34
C GLN A 23 15.60 3.00 10.18
N VAL A 24 15.73 4.17 10.82
CA VAL A 24 14.77 5.28 10.64
C VAL A 24 14.72 5.74 9.18
N ILE A 25 15.89 5.90 8.53
CA ILE A 25 15.95 6.28 7.11
C ILE A 25 15.29 5.21 6.24
N ALA A 26 15.57 3.93 6.48
CA ALA A 26 14.97 2.83 5.72
C ALA A 26 13.43 2.79 5.87
N VAL A 27 12.93 2.99 7.08
CA VAL A 27 11.50 3.05 7.37
C VAL A 27 10.86 4.23 6.63
N VAL A 28 11.40 5.44 6.80
CA VAL A 28 10.86 6.66 6.16
C VAL A 28 10.89 6.53 4.64
N ALA A 29 11.97 6.01 4.06
CA ALA A 29 12.08 5.78 2.62
C ALA A 29 11.02 4.78 2.13
N THR A 30 10.79 3.70 2.86
CA THR A 30 9.78 2.68 2.50
C THR A 30 8.37 3.25 2.58
N PHE A 31 8.05 4.01 3.63
CA PHE A 31 6.76 4.69 3.77
C PHE A 31 6.53 5.72 2.67
N ALA A 32 7.52 6.56 2.39
CA ALA A 32 7.42 7.55 1.33
C ALA A 32 7.21 6.88 -0.04
N PHE A 33 7.98 5.83 -0.34
CA PHE A 33 7.83 5.09 -1.58
C PHE A 33 6.46 4.43 -1.70
N SER A 34 6.01 3.68 -0.67
CA SER A 34 4.73 2.97 -0.73
C SER A 34 3.56 3.94 -0.90
N PHE A 35 3.59 5.07 -0.19
CA PHE A 35 2.55 6.09 -0.28
C PHE A 35 2.54 6.76 -1.65
N VAL A 36 3.69 7.26 -2.12
CA VAL A 36 3.79 8.01 -3.37
C VAL A 36 3.45 7.13 -4.58
N VAL A 37 4.01 5.92 -4.63
CA VAL A 37 3.77 5.00 -5.76
C VAL A 37 2.32 4.54 -5.78
N THR A 38 1.76 4.14 -4.63
CA THR A 38 0.35 3.72 -4.55
C THR A 38 -0.57 4.88 -4.92
N TYR A 39 -0.29 6.10 -4.44
CA TYR A 39 -1.06 7.29 -4.79
C TYR A 39 -0.98 7.59 -6.29
N ALA A 40 0.20 7.50 -6.89
CA ALA A 40 0.37 7.72 -8.33
C ALA A 40 -0.45 6.71 -9.15
N VAL A 41 -0.39 5.43 -8.81
CA VAL A 41 -1.18 4.38 -9.47
C VAL A 41 -2.68 4.64 -9.28
N ALA A 42 -3.12 4.92 -8.05
CA ALA A 42 -4.52 5.22 -7.77
C ALA A 42 -5.00 6.45 -8.54
N ARG A 43 -4.16 7.49 -8.66
CA ARG A 43 -4.48 8.71 -9.41
C ARG A 43 -4.65 8.43 -10.91
N VAL A 44 -3.80 7.59 -11.48
CA VAL A 44 -3.88 7.16 -12.88
C VAL A 44 -5.14 6.33 -13.11
N LEU A 45 -5.39 5.31 -12.28
CA LEU A 45 -6.59 4.46 -12.40
C LEU A 45 -7.89 5.25 -12.25
N ASN A 46 -7.91 6.23 -11.33
CA ASN A 46 -9.06 7.11 -11.16
C ASN A 46 -9.28 8.01 -12.39
N ALA A 47 -8.22 8.38 -13.11
CA ALA A 47 -8.34 9.16 -14.34
C ALA A 47 -8.78 8.31 -15.55
N THR A 48 -8.44 7.01 -15.59
CA THR A 48 -8.73 6.15 -16.74
C THR A 48 -10.08 5.44 -16.66
N MET A 49 -10.42 4.86 -15.50
CA MET A 49 -11.60 4.00 -15.34
C MET A 49 -12.49 4.42 -14.18
N GLY A 50 -11.95 5.16 -13.20
CA GLY A 50 -12.62 5.43 -11.95
C GLY A 50 -12.51 4.22 -11.02
N ILE A 51 -11.99 4.41 -9.81
CA ILE A 51 -11.83 3.30 -8.83
C ILE A 51 -13.14 3.06 -8.04
N ARG A 52 -14.03 4.05 -8.02
CA ARG A 52 -15.30 4.00 -7.29
C ARG A 52 -16.45 3.86 -8.27
N VAL A 53 -17.41 2.98 -7.94
CA VAL A 53 -18.66 2.85 -8.69
C VAL A 53 -19.49 4.13 -8.57
N SER A 54 -20.47 4.30 -9.48
CA SER A 54 -21.37 5.44 -9.42
C SER A 54 -22.18 5.43 -8.10
N PRO A 55 -22.59 6.59 -7.56
CA PRO A 55 -23.39 6.64 -6.34
C PRO A 55 -24.73 5.90 -6.44
N GLU A 56 -25.28 5.83 -7.65
CA GLU A 56 -26.51 5.09 -7.96
C GLU A 56 -26.31 3.57 -7.89
N ASP A 57 -25.19 3.06 -8.41
CA ASP A 57 -24.82 1.64 -8.31
C ASP A 57 -24.43 1.23 -6.88
N GLU A 58 -23.84 2.16 -6.11
CA GLU A 58 -23.51 1.96 -4.69
C GLU A 58 -24.78 1.86 -3.82
N LEU A 59 -25.83 2.61 -4.17
CA LEU A 59 -27.14 2.58 -3.49
C LEU A 59 -27.99 1.37 -3.87
N ALA A 60 -27.93 0.93 -5.13
CA ALA A 60 -28.61 -0.28 -5.61
C ALA A 60 -27.97 -1.58 -5.08
N GLY A 61 -26.71 -1.51 -4.64
CA GLY A 61 -25.93 -2.63 -4.15
C GLY A 61 -25.03 -3.22 -5.24
N LEU A 62 -23.74 -3.38 -4.94
CA LEU A 62 -22.73 -3.85 -5.90
C LEU A 62 -23.04 -5.24 -6.45
N ASP A 63 -23.63 -6.12 -5.64
CA ASP A 63 -24.00 -7.46 -6.07
C ASP A 63 -25.02 -7.40 -7.22
N GLN A 64 -25.97 -6.47 -7.15
CA GLN A 64 -27.02 -6.33 -8.16
C GLN A 64 -26.55 -5.51 -9.38
N SER A 65 -25.71 -4.48 -9.19
CA SER A 65 -25.23 -3.61 -10.26
C SER A 65 -24.03 -4.16 -11.04
N GLN A 66 -23.09 -4.84 -10.39
CA GLN A 66 -21.86 -5.35 -11.02
C GLN A 66 -21.87 -6.86 -11.27
N HIS A 67 -22.64 -7.62 -10.47
CA HIS A 67 -22.69 -9.08 -10.59
C HIS A 67 -24.07 -9.60 -11.04
N ALA A 68 -25.07 -8.73 -11.21
CA ALA A 68 -26.45 -9.11 -11.55
C ALA A 68 -27.04 -10.19 -10.62
N GLU A 69 -26.54 -10.26 -9.38
CA GLU A 69 -26.90 -11.25 -8.38
C GLU A 69 -27.54 -10.56 -7.17
N ALA A 70 -28.55 -11.20 -6.56
CA ALA A 70 -29.10 -10.77 -5.27
C ALA A 70 -28.56 -11.71 -4.19
N ALA A 71 -27.66 -11.22 -3.33
CA ALA A 71 -27.05 -12.02 -2.26
C ALA A 71 -28.09 -12.54 -1.24
N TYR A 72 -29.26 -11.90 -1.15
CA TYR A 72 -30.41 -12.40 -0.40
C TYR A 72 -31.68 -12.32 -1.25
N GLN A 73 -32.27 -13.47 -1.53
CA GLN A 73 -33.68 -13.59 -1.90
C GLN A 73 -34.43 -13.89 -0.60
N ALA A 74 -35.29 -12.97 -0.17
CA ALA A 74 -36.23 -13.20 0.92
C ALA A 74 -37.44 -13.99 0.43
#